data_AF-A0A1F9KTU2-F1
#
_entry.id   AF-A0A1F9KTU2-F1
#
_cell.length_a   1.000
_cell.length_b   1.000
_cell.length_c   1.000
_cell.angle_alpha   90.00
_cell.angle_beta   90.00
_cell.angle_gamma   90.00
#
_symmetry.space_group_name_H-M   'P 1'
#
loop_
_entity.id
_entity.type
_entity.pdbx_description
1 polymer ?
#
loop_
_entity_poly.entity_id
_entity_poly.type
_entity_poly.pdbx_seq_one_letter_code
_entity_poly.pdbx_strand_id
1 'polypeptide(L)'
;MKTSGKEYAQPRRFFLRILLSIPIAAFFRDTIFAVLKVLGVPAPESGIAYGAPQPVARLSQLSKPWSAVHFSYPIVMKDLEGEREAKVPGVVIRLPDEQAKAAAQQGVSGIKGNFYAPVLLCPHEKCVIFYREDRRELERELGVEARTPMISCPCHQSVFDLSQNGRPVKGPVRRRPWFFEFDIAGDEVVVSGVEKGSLTWGRATRVGGEEERRAR
;
A
#
# COMPACT_ATOMS: atom_id res chain seq x y z
N MET A 1 18.38 -22.90 -54.07
CA MET A 1 17.68 -22.34 -52.90
C MET A 1 17.76 -20.82 -52.97
N LYS A 2 16.64 -20.12 -53.23
CA LYS A 2 16.56 -18.65 -53.26
C LYS A 2 15.89 -18.18 -51.98
N THR A 3 16.61 -17.40 -51.17
CA THR A 3 16.08 -16.69 -50.00
C THR A 3 15.32 -15.45 -50.47
N SER A 4 14.00 -15.43 -50.23
CA SER A 4 13.15 -14.27 -50.49
C SER A 4 13.09 -13.41 -49.22
N GLY A 5 13.80 -12.29 -49.23
CA GLY A 5 13.69 -11.24 -48.22
C GLY A 5 12.37 -10.49 -48.41
N LYS A 6 11.52 -10.48 -47.37
CA LYS A 6 10.40 -9.55 -47.29
C LYS A 6 10.81 -8.35 -46.46
N GLU A 7 11.09 -7.27 -47.17
CA GLU A 7 11.29 -5.92 -46.65
C GLU A 7 9.96 -5.44 -46.03
N TYR A 8 9.94 -5.28 -44.70
CA TYR A 8 8.77 -4.78 -43.97
C TYR A 8 8.68 -3.25 -44.11
N ALA A 9 8.16 -2.79 -45.24
CA ALA A 9 7.69 -1.42 -45.38
C ALA A 9 6.38 -1.23 -44.60
N GLN A 10 6.48 -0.98 -43.29
CA GLN A 10 5.34 -0.56 -42.46
C GLN A 10 5.16 0.98 -42.53
N PRO A 11 3.90 1.47 -42.51
CA PRO A 11 3.50 2.58 -43.37
C PRO A 11 3.45 3.90 -42.60
N ARG A 12 4.08 4.95 -43.16
CA ARG A 12 4.00 6.36 -42.70
C ARG A 12 2.57 6.85 -42.45
N ARG A 13 1.57 6.23 -43.08
CA ARG A 13 0.14 6.54 -42.93
C ARG A 13 -0.47 6.09 -41.59
N PHE A 14 0.11 5.08 -40.93
CA PHE A 14 -0.37 4.63 -39.62
C PHE A 14 0.03 5.62 -38.50
N PHE A 15 1.27 6.10 -38.53
CA PHE A 15 1.77 7.12 -37.59
C PHE A 15 1.04 8.46 -37.71
N LEU A 16 0.72 8.91 -38.93
CA LEU A 16 -0.04 10.15 -39.15
C LEU A 16 -1.46 10.09 -38.59
N ARG A 17 -2.14 8.93 -38.67
CA ARG A 17 -3.48 8.74 -38.11
C ARG A 17 -3.50 8.80 -36.57
N ILE A 18 -2.46 8.26 -35.92
CA ILE A 18 -2.32 8.33 -34.46
C ILE A 18 -2.11 9.79 -34.04
N LEU A 19 -1.20 10.53 -34.67
CA LEU A 19 -0.92 11.93 -34.33
C LEU A 19 -2.13 12.85 -34.50
N LEU A 20 -2.93 12.63 -35.55
CA LEU A 20 -4.17 13.39 -35.79
C LEU A 20 -5.29 13.08 -34.78
N SER A 21 -5.25 11.93 -34.10
CA SER A 21 -6.26 11.56 -33.08
C SER A 21 -5.99 12.15 -31.68
N ILE A 22 -4.75 12.58 -31.41
CA ILE A 22 -4.35 13.18 -30.12
C ILE A 22 -5.14 14.46 -29.78
N PRO A 23 -5.28 15.47 -30.67
CA PRO A 23 -6.03 16.69 -30.34
C PRO A 23 -7.53 16.42 -30.12
N ILE A 24 -8.11 15.44 -30.82
CA ILE A 24 -9.51 15.03 -30.64
C ILE A 24 -9.69 14.41 -29.24
N ALA A 25 -8.81 13.49 -28.84
CA ALA A 25 -8.86 12.87 -27.51
C ALA A 25 -8.68 13.89 -26.38
N ALA A 26 -7.80 14.88 -26.55
CA ALA A 26 -7.61 15.97 -25.60
C ALA A 26 -8.87 16.84 -25.45
N PHE A 27 -9.51 17.20 -26.58
CA PHE A 27 -10.75 17.97 -26.58
C PHE A 27 -11.90 17.25 -25.85
N PHE A 28 -12.08 15.94 -26.09
CA PHE A 28 -13.10 15.16 -25.38
C PHE A 28 -12.82 15.04 -23.89
N ARG A 29 -11.55 14.85 -23.49
CA ARG A 29 -11.17 14.82 -22.07
C ARG A 29 -11.57 16.12 -21.37
N ASP A 30 -11.16 17.25 -21.92
CA ASP A 30 -11.33 18.55 -21.28
C ASP A 30 -12.81 18.99 -21.29
N THR A 31 -13.56 18.64 -22.34
CA THR A 31 -15.01 18.88 -22.42
C THR A 31 -15.77 18.03 -21.41
N ILE A 32 -15.42 16.74 -21.24
CA ILE A 32 -16.04 15.88 -20.22
C ILE A 32 -15.76 16.42 -18.82
N PHE A 33 -14.53 16.83 -18.51
CA PHE A 33 -14.23 17.45 -17.21
C PHE A 33 -14.97 18.77 -16.99
N ALA A 34 -15.12 19.61 -18.02
CA ALA A 34 -15.88 20.86 -17.93
C ALA A 34 -17.38 20.59 -17.69
N VAL A 35 -17.98 19.63 -18.40
CA VAL A 35 -19.38 19.23 -18.21
C VAL A 35 -19.60 18.65 -16.81
N LEU A 36 -18.72 17.76 -16.35
CA LEU A 36 -18.76 17.22 -14.99
C LEU A 36 -18.68 18.32 -13.93
N LYS A 37 -17.82 19.33 -14.14
CA LYS A 37 -17.70 20.49 -13.25
C LYS A 37 -18.96 21.36 -13.24
N VAL A 38 -19.60 21.60 -14.39
CA VAL A 38 -20.88 22.33 -14.49
C VAL A 38 -22.02 21.57 -13.82
N LEU A 39 -22.01 20.23 -13.90
CA LEU A 39 -22.96 19.36 -13.21
C LEU A 39 -22.68 19.21 -11.71
N GLY A 40 -21.71 19.93 -11.16
CA GLY A 40 -21.36 19.87 -9.75
C GLY A 40 -20.74 18.53 -9.32
N VAL A 41 -20.23 17.73 -10.27
CA VAL A 41 -19.46 16.53 -9.95
C VAL A 41 -18.06 17.01 -9.56
N PRO A 42 -17.71 17.00 -8.26
CA PRO A 42 -16.39 17.45 -7.84
C PRO A 42 -15.33 16.58 -8.52
N ALA A 43 -14.23 17.20 -8.96
CA ALA A 43 -13.05 16.44 -9.33
C ALA A 43 -12.71 15.51 -8.15
N PRO A 44 -12.32 14.26 -8.39
CA PRO A 44 -11.94 13.37 -7.31
C PRO A 44 -10.66 13.91 -6.68
N GLU A 45 -10.80 14.81 -5.70
CA GLU A 45 -9.78 15.01 -4.69
C GLU A 45 -9.57 13.60 -4.12
N SER A 46 -8.39 13.04 -4.37
CA SER A 46 -7.95 11.86 -3.63
C SER A 46 -8.22 12.18 -2.17
N GLY A 47 -9.00 11.35 -1.47
CA GLY A 47 -9.16 11.49 -0.02
C GLY A 47 -7.79 11.30 0.59
N ILE A 48 -7.06 12.38 0.78
CA ILE A 48 -5.74 12.33 1.40
C ILE A 48 -6.01 12.37 2.89
N ALA A 49 -5.77 11.23 3.54
CA ALA A 49 -5.76 11.15 4.98
C ALA A 49 -4.52 11.87 5.49
N TYR A 50 -4.71 12.98 6.19
CA TYR A 50 -3.65 13.68 6.90
C TYR A 50 -3.90 13.57 8.40
N GLY A 51 -2.83 13.41 9.16
CA GLY A 51 -2.84 13.53 10.62
C GLY A 51 -1.66 14.39 11.05
N ALA A 52 -1.75 15.00 12.23
CA ALA A 52 -0.63 15.72 12.80
C ALA A 52 0.45 14.72 13.25
N PRO A 53 1.75 15.05 13.08
CA PRO A 53 2.82 14.25 13.64
C PRO A 53 2.62 14.01 15.13
N GLN A 54 2.68 12.75 15.57
CA GLN A 54 2.53 12.40 16.99
C GLN A 54 3.43 11.24 17.40
N PRO A 55 3.96 11.26 18.64
CA PRO A 55 4.70 10.13 19.19
C PRO A 55 3.74 8.97 19.46
N VAL A 56 4.10 7.77 18.98
CA VAL A 56 3.27 6.56 19.12
C VAL A 56 3.92 5.45 19.94
N ALA A 57 5.25 5.49 20.09
CA ALA A 57 6.00 4.52 20.88
C ALA A 57 7.33 5.11 21.34
N ARG A 58 7.80 4.70 22.52
CA ARG A 58 9.18 4.94 22.97
C ARG A 58 10.07 3.78 22.52
N LEU A 59 11.33 4.08 22.18
CA LEU A 59 12.32 3.07 21.80
C LEU A 59 12.58 2.05 22.92
N SER A 60 12.44 2.45 24.18
CA SER A 60 12.56 1.55 25.34
C SER A 60 11.50 0.45 25.38
N GLN A 61 10.30 0.72 24.85
CA GLN A 61 9.23 -0.28 24.70
C GLN A 61 9.50 -1.26 23.56
N LEU A 62 10.41 -0.90 22.64
CA LEU A 62 10.75 -1.63 21.43
C LEU A 62 12.17 -2.23 21.50
N SER A 63 12.61 -2.62 22.70
CA SER A 63 14.01 -2.98 22.98
C SER A 63 14.42 -4.37 22.49
N LYS A 64 13.45 -5.26 22.19
CA LYS A 64 13.70 -6.63 21.73
C LYS A 64 13.26 -6.83 20.29
N PRO A 65 13.94 -7.67 19.48
CA PRO A 65 13.38 -8.13 18.22
C PRO A 65 11.95 -8.64 18.44
N TRP A 66 11.04 -8.24 17.55
CA TRP A 66 9.61 -8.53 17.58
C TRP A 66 8.79 -7.89 18.69
N SER A 67 9.39 -7.06 19.56
CA SER A 67 8.58 -6.21 20.44
C SER A 67 7.73 -5.25 19.62
N ALA A 68 6.50 -5.02 20.09
CA ALA A 68 5.50 -4.27 19.36
C ALA A 68 4.70 -3.33 20.27
N VAL A 69 4.34 -2.16 19.75
CA VAL A 69 3.46 -1.19 20.42
C VAL A 69 2.29 -0.87 19.50
N HIS A 70 1.09 -1.16 19.97
CA HIS A 70 -0.15 -0.83 19.26
C HIS A 70 -0.54 0.61 19.53
N PHE A 71 -1.05 1.29 18.51
CA PHE A 71 -1.50 2.68 18.62
C PHE A 71 -2.70 2.94 17.70
N SER A 72 -3.28 4.13 17.86
CA SER A 72 -4.37 4.61 17.03
C SER A 72 -4.01 6.01 16.52
N TYR A 73 -3.98 6.18 15.20
CA TYR A 73 -3.59 7.44 14.57
C TYR A 73 -4.84 8.21 14.12
N PRO A 74 -5.18 9.37 14.73
CA PRO A 74 -6.21 10.25 14.22
C PRO A 74 -5.85 10.80 12.84
N ILE A 75 -6.80 10.74 11.92
CA ILE A 75 -6.73 11.32 10.60
C ILE A 75 -7.99 12.12 10.31
N VAL A 76 -7.86 13.11 9.44
CA VAL A 76 -9.00 13.74 8.77
C VAL A 76 -9.08 13.15 7.36
N MET A 77 -10.24 12.58 7.04
CA MET A 77 -10.57 12.11 5.71
C MET A 77 -11.50 13.14 5.05
N LYS A 78 -11.16 13.57 3.85
CA LYS A 78 -12.04 14.39 3.02
C LYS A 78 -12.68 13.52 1.95
N ASP A 79 -14.01 13.46 1.93
CA ASP A 79 -14.80 12.77 0.92
C ASP A 79 -15.88 13.69 0.35
N LEU A 80 -16.85 13.13 -0.38
CA LEU A 80 -17.94 13.89 -1.01
C LEU A 80 -18.92 14.49 0.02
N GLU A 81 -18.98 13.93 1.22
CA GLU A 81 -19.87 14.36 2.31
C GLU A 81 -19.21 15.41 3.22
N GLY A 82 -17.89 15.61 3.07
CA GLY A 82 -17.12 16.62 3.78
C GLY A 82 -15.89 16.02 4.47
N GLU A 83 -15.46 16.67 5.53
CA GLU A 83 -14.36 16.19 6.38
C GLU A 83 -14.91 15.32 7.51
N ARG A 84 -14.31 14.15 7.69
CA ARG A 84 -14.63 13.22 8.77
C ARG A 84 -13.37 12.81 9.48
N GLU A 85 -13.41 12.86 10.80
CA GLU A 85 -12.35 12.31 11.64
C GLU A 85 -12.45 10.79 11.69
N ALA A 86 -11.31 10.13 11.58
CA ALA A 86 -11.20 8.70 11.76
C ALA A 86 -9.95 8.35 12.55
N LYS A 87 -9.95 7.14 13.10
CA LYS A 87 -8.82 6.58 13.84
C LYS A 87 -8.33 5.34 13.11
N VAL A 88 -7.08 5.36 12.69
CA VAL A 88 -6.45 4.26 11.96
C VAL A 88 -5.66 3.41 12.93
N PRO A 89 -5.98 2.11 13.11
CA PRO A 89 -5.23 1.25 14.00
C PRO A 89 -3.85 0.93 13.39
N GLY A 90 -2.83 0.91 14.24
CA GLY A 90 -1.46 0.67 13.84
C GLY A 90 -0.68 -0.12 14.88
N VAL A 91 0.47 -0.63 14.45
CA VAL A 91 1.47 -1.22 15.34
C VAL A 91 2.85 -0.80 14.87
N VAL A 92 3.73 -0.43 15.81
CA VAL A 92 5.16 -0.30 15.54
C VAL A 92 5.82 -1.58 16.01
N ILE A 93 6.62 -2.20 15.14
CA ILE A 93 7.29 -3.48 15.41
C ILE A 93 8.79 -3.28 15.26
N ARG A 94 9.57 -3.73 16.26
CA ARG A 94 11.03 -3.83 16.16
C ARG A 94 11.40 -5.07 15.33
N LEU A 95 12.00 -4.88 14.17
CA LEU A 95 12.53 -5.98 13.36
C LEU A 95 13.91 -6.42 13.87
N PRO A 96 14.30 -7.70 13.68
CA PRO A 96 15.68 -8.13 13.78
C PRO A 96 16.60 -7.32 12.85
N ASP A 97 17.83 -7.06 13.29
CA ASP A 97 18.76 -6.19 12.57
C ASP A 97 19.09 -6.69 11.15
N GLU A 98 19.26 -8.00 10.99
CA GLU A 98 19.54 -8.63 9.68
C GLU A 98 18.38 -8.41 8.70
N GLN A 99 17.15 -8.55 9.18
CA GLN A 99 15.96 -8.37 8.38
C GLN A 99 15.76 -6.91 7.99
N ALA A 100 15.96 -5.98 8.92
CA ALA A 100 15.90 -4.55 8.65
C ALA A 100 16.95 -4.12 7.61
N LYS A 101 18.17 -4.64 7.70
CA LYS A 101 19.22 -4.41 6.69
C LYS A 101 18.82 -4.95 5.32
N ALA A 102 18.29 -6.16 5.26
CA ALA A 102 17.81 -6.76 4.01
C ALA A 102 16.67 -5.93 3.39
N ALA A 103 15.71 -5.47 4.21
CA ALA A 103 14.63 -4.60 3.77
C ALA A 103 15.12 -3.26 3.21
N ALA A 104 16.10 -2.64 3.88
CA ALA A 104 16.71 -1.39 3.42
C ALA A 104 17.43 -1.57 2.08
N GLN A 105 18.17 -2.67 1.89
CA GLN A 105 18.82 -2.99 0.62
C GLN A 105 17.82 -3.21 -0.53
N GLN A 106 16.64 -3.71 -0.20
CA GLN A 106 15.54 -3.90 -1.16
C GLN A 106 14.69 -2.64 -1.39
N GLY A 107 14.99 -1.52 -0.72
CA GLY A 107 14.21 -0.28 -0.84
C GLY A 107 12.78 -0.40 -0.34
N VAL A 108 12.53 -1.26 0.65
CA VAL A 108 11.18 -1.57 1.15
C VAL A 108 10.62 -0.38 1.92
N SER A 109 9.61 0.29 1.37
CA SER A 109 8.94 1.42 2.05
C SER A 109 8.21 0.97 3.33
N GLY A 110 8.02 1.88 4.28
CA GLY A 110 7.37 1.60 5.57
C GLY A 110 8.28 1.00 6.62
N ILE A 111 9.55 0.74 6.29
CA ILE A 111 10.60 0.33 7.22
C ILE A 111 11.63 1.47 7.30
N LYS A 112 11.97 1.90 8.52
CA LYS A 112 13.06 2.86 8.79
C LYS A 112 13.87 2.39 9.99
N GLY A 113 15.20 2.41 9.86
CA GLY A 113 16.07 1.71 10.81
C GLY A 113 15.65 0.25 10.91
N ASN A 114 15.41 -0.25 12.12
CA ASN A 114 14.88 -1.60 12.31
C ASN A 114 13.44 -1.57 12.85
N PHE A 115 12.64 -0.60 12.41
CA PHE A 115 11.24 -0.47 12.79
C PHE A 115 10.36 -0.58 11.56
N TYR A 116 9.24 -1.28 11.72
CA TYR A 116 8.16 -1.40 10.74
C TYR A 116 6.86 -0.90 11.37
N ALA A 117 6.13 -0.04 10.67
CA ALA A 117 4.89 0.54 11.19
C ALA A 117 3.69 0.22 10.27
N PRO A 118 3.20 -1.04 10.23
CA PRO A 118 2.05 -1.38 9.40
C PRO A 118 0.74 -0.79 9.94
N VAL A 119 -0.14 -0.44 9.02
CA VAL A 119 -1.55 -0.17 9.25
C VAL A 119 -2.27 -1.48 9.50
N LEU A 120 -3.04 -1.55 10.58
CA LEU A 120 -3.82 -2.73 10.94
C LEU A 120 -5.17 -2.78 10.21
N LEU A 121 -5.16 -2.49 8.91
CA LEU A 121 -6.29 -2.63 8.00
C LEU A 121 -5.88 -3.47 6.79
N CYS A 122 -6.65 -4.51 6.51
CA CYS A 122 -6.34 -5.48 5.46
C CYS A 122 -6.38 -4.82 4.07
N PRO A 123 -5.38 -5.05 3.20
CA PRO A 123 -5.41 -4.59 1.82
C PRO A 123 -6.52 -5.15 0.95
N HIS A 124 -7.15 -6.26 1.37
CA HIS A 124 -8.24 -6.90 0.64
C HIS A 124 -9.54 -6.09 0.78
N GLU A 125 -10.10 -6.04 1.99
CA GLU A 125 -11.42 -5.47 2.28
C GLU A 125 -11.44 -4.62 3.56
N LYS A 126 -10.29 -4.07 3.96
CA LYS A 126 -10.17 -3.13 5.10
C LYS A 126 -10.59 -3.68 6.47
N CYS A 127 -10.78 -4.99 6.62
CA CYS A 127 -10.92 -5.62 7.94
C CYS A 127 -9.72 -5.32 8.84
N VAL A 128 -9.93 -5.22 10.14
CA VAL A 128 -8.84 -5.11 11.11
C VAL A 128 -7.98 -6.39 11.05
N ILE A 129 -6.67 -6.20 10.94
CA ILE A 129 -5.68 -7.29 10.98
C ILE A 129 -4.92 -7.24 12.30
N PHE A 130 -4.37 -8.38 12.71
CA PHE A 130 -3.76 -8.53 14.03
C PHE A 130 -2.31 -8.94 13.93
N TYR A 131 -1.45 -8.32 14.72
CA TYR A 131 -0.13 -8.83 15.00
C TYR A 131 -0.23 -10.09 15.86
N ARG A 132 0.45 -11.16 15.47
CA ARG A 132 0.41 -12.48 16.10
C ARG A 132 1.82 -12.98 16.39
N GLU A 133 2.14 -13.09 17.67
CA GLU A 133 3.44 -13.58 18.15
C GLU A 133 3.44 -15.10 18.37
N ASP A 134 2.30 -15.69 18.76
CA ASP A 134 2.20 -17.12 18.98
C ASP A 134 2.13 -17.89 17.65
N ARG A 135 3.24 -18.54 17.33
CA ARG A 135 3.43 -19.34 16.12
C ARG A 135 2.55 -20.60 16.12
N ARG A 136 2.28 -21.18 17.29
CA ARG A 136 1.44 -22.38 17.41
C ARG A 136 -0.04 -22.04 17.19
N GLU A 137 -0.46 -20.85 17.59
CA GLU A 137 -1.80 -20.33 17.28
C GLU A 137 -1.95 -20.15 15.76
N LEU A 138 -0.97 -19.51 15.10
CA LEU A 138 -0.97 -19.31 13.65
C LEU A 138 -1.03 -20.64 12.88
N GLU A 139 -0.25 -21.65 13.28
CA GLU A 139 -0.27 -22.97 12.67
C GLU A 139 -1.63 -23.67 12.88
N ARG A 140 -2.17 -23.62 14.09
CA ARG A 140 -3.43 -24.29 14.44
C ARG A 140 -4.63 -23.66 13.76
N GLU A 141 -4.73 -22.34 13.78
CA GLU A 141 -5.89 -21.61 13.30
C GLU A 141 -5.84 -21.34 11.80
N LEU A 142 -4.64 -21.10 11.28
CA LEU A 142 -4.43 -20.65 9.89
C LEU A 142 -3.63 -21.65 9.07
N GLY A 143 -3.13 -22.75 9.61
CA GLY A 143 -2.43 -23.78 8.84
C GLY A 143 -1.19 -23.25 8.11
N VAL A 144 -0.53 -22.22 8.67
CA VAL A 144 0.69 -21.63 8.11
C VAL A 144 1.85 -21.95 9.05
N GLU A 145 2.93 -22.52 8.52
CA GLU A 145 4.19 -22.72 9.26
C GLU A 145 4.80 -21.34 9.55
N ALA A 146 4.67 -20.89 10.80
CA ALA A 146 5.15 -19.58 11.23
C ALA A 146 6.53 -19.71 11.86
N ARG A 147 7.56 -19.13 11.22
CA ARG A 147 8.92 -19.07 11.78
C ARG A 147 9.14 -17.83 12.64
N THR A 148 8.48 -16.75 12.29
CA THR A 148 8.50 -15.44 12.97
C THR A 148 7.07 -14.99 13.24
N PRO A 149 6.86 -13.97 14.09
CA PRO A 149 5.56 -13.33 14.22
C PRO A 149 5.00 -12.87 12.87
N MET A 150 3.69 -12.95 12.73
CA MET A 150 2.99 -12.63 11.48
C MET A 150 1.90 -11.59 11.74
N ILE A 151 1.33 -11.08 10.65
CA ILE A 151 0.06 -10.36 10.72
C ILE A 151 -1.01 -11.23 10.06
N SER A 152 -2.18 -11.35 10.68
CA SER A 152 -3.29 -12.13 10.17
C SER A 152 -4.59 -11.33 10.06
N CYS A 153 -5.39 -11.63 9.05
CA CYS A 153 -6.73 -11.10 8.84
C CYS A 153 -7.74 -12.22 9.06
N PRO A 154 -8.68 -12.09 10.02
CA PRO A 154 -9.65 -13.16 10.29
C PRO A 154 -10.72 -13.29 9.20
N CYS A 155 -11.04 -12.21 8.47
CA CYS A 155 -12.17 -12.18 7.54
C CYS A 155 -12.03 -13.19 6.39
N HIS A 156 -10.85 -13.21 5.76
CA HIS A 156 -10.55 -14.08 4.61
C HIS A 156 -9.24 -14.84 4.80
N GLN A 157 -8.85 -15.04 6.06
CA GLN A 157 -7.67 -15.82 6.47
C GLN A 157 -6.38 -15.41 5.75
N SER A 158 -6.21 -14.09 5.51
CA SER A 158 -4.99 -13.59 4.90
C SER A 158 -3.86 -13.53 5.93
N VAL A 159 -2.66 -13.95 5.54
CA VAL A 159 -1.48 -13.97 6.41
C VAL A 159 -0.33 -13.25 5.73
N PHE A 160 0.34 -12.38 6.48
CA PHE A 160 1.47 -11.59 6.04
C PHE A 160 2.71 -12.01 6.83
N ASP A 161 3.74 -12.47 6.13
CA ASP A 161 5.00 -12.88 6.73
C ASP A 161 5.89 -11.65 6.93
N LEU A 162 6.13 -11.31 8.19
CA LEU A 162 6.94 -10.15 8.53
C LEU A 162 8.39 -10.36 8.13
N SER A 163 8.93 -11.59 8.22
CA SER A 163 10.30 -11.89 7.77
C SER A 163 10.52 -11.61 6.28
N GLN A 164 9.43 -11.61 5.50
CA GLN A 164 9.37 -11.23 4.10
C GLN A 164 8.75 -9.84 3.91
N ASN A 165 9.01 -8.89 4.81
CA ASN A 165 8.60 -7.50 4.69
C ASN A 165 7.07 -7.29 4.59
N GLY A 166 6.30 -8.17 5.24
CA GLY A 166 4.85 -8.17 5.21
C GLY A 166 4.24 -8.73 3.92
N ARG A 167 5.01 -9.52 3.14
CA ARG A 167 4.51 -10.20 1.95
C ARG A 167 3.35 -11.14 2.32
N PRO A 168 2.26 -11.16 1.53
CA PRO A 168 1.19 -12.12 1.77
C PRO A 168 1.64 -13.54 1.40
N VAL A 169 1.40 -14.48 2.32
CA VAL A 169 1.75 -15.90 2.17
C VAL A 169 0.53 -16.82 2.14
N LYS A 170 -0.64 -16.31 2.56
CA LYS A 170 -1.93 -17.00 2.50
C LYS A 170 -3.06 -16.00 2.28
N GLY A 171 -4.16 -16.47 1.68
CA GLY A 171 -5.41 -15.71 1.48
C GLY A 171 -5.49 -14.96 0.15
N PRO A 172 -6.60 -14.25 -0.12
CA PRO A 172 -6.86 -13.60 -1.41
C PRO A 172 -6.09 -12.28 -1.61
N VAL A 173 -5.46 -11.74 -0.56
CA VAL A 173 -4.76 -10.46 -0.62
C VAL A 173 -3.50 -10.53 -1.49
N ARG A 174 -3.28 -9.50 -2.32
CA ARG A 174 -2.20 -9.47 -3.32
C ARG A 174 -1.03 -8.54 -3.01
N ARG A 175 -1.16 -7.74 -1.95
CA ARG A 175 -0.13 -6.79 -1.51
C ARG A 175 0.10 -6.90 -0.02
N ARG A 176 1.24 -6.38 0.43
CA ARG A 176 1.53 -6.17 1.85
C ARG A 176 0.55 -5.16 2.49
N PRO A 177 0.44 -5.15 3.84
CA PRO A 177 -0.28 -4.11 4.56
C PRO A 177 0.18 -2.71 4.13
N TRP A 178 -0.71 -1.73 4.19
CA TRP A 178 -0.26 -0.34 4.15
C TRP A 178 0.61 -0.05 5.37
N PHE A 179 1.37 1.02 5.31
CA PHE A 179 2.24 1.44 6.39
C PHE A 179 1.99 2.90 6.77
N PHE A 180 2.37 3.25 7.98
CA PHE A 180 2.48 4.61 8.43
C PHE A 180 3.78 5.24 7.93
N GLU A 181 3.69 6.51 7.56
CA GLU A 181 4.87 7.36 7.43
C GLU A 181 5.27 7.78 8.85
N PHE A 182 6.53 7.53 9.21
CA PHE A 182 7.04 7.81 10.55
C PHE A 182 8.51 8.20 10.50
N ASP A 183 9.01 8.84 11.56
CA ASP A 183 10.43 9.08 11.79
C ASP A 183 10.82 8.72 13.23
N ILE A 184 12.12 8.63 13.49
CA ILE A 184 12.66 8.46 14.84
C ILE A 184 13.17 9.83 15.30
N ALA A 185 12.52 10.40 16.31
CA ALA A 185 12.87 11.69 16.89
C ALA A 185 13.28 11.48 18.35
N GLY A 186 14.57 11.53 18.63
CA GLY A 186 15.09 11.25 19.97
C GLY A 186 14.82 9.80 20.40
N ASP A 187 14.08 9.62 21.51
CA ASP A 187 13.69 8.33 22.06
C ASP A 187 12.30 7.86 21.61
N GLU A 188 11.69 8.54 20.62
CA GLU A 188 10.32 8.27 20.19
C GLU A 188 10.22 7.93 18.71
N VAL A 189 9.25 7.08 18.40
CA VAL A 189 8.75 6.84 17.05
C VAL A 189 7.58 7.80 16.83
N VAL A 190 7.72 8.70 15.85
CA VAL A 190 6.73 9.74 15.54
C VAL A 190 6.09 9.42 14.20
N VAL A 191 4.78 9.17 14.20
CA VAL A 191 4.00 8.94 12.98
C VAL A 191 3.48 10.26 12.45
N SER A 192 3.65 10.51 11.16
CA SER A 192 3.26 11.75 10.47
C SER A 192 2.17 11.54 9.41
N GLY A 193 1.86 10.31 9.05
CA GLY A 193 0.88 10.04 8.00
C GLY A 193 0.68 8.57 7.73
N VAL A 194 -0.13 8.28 6.72
CA VAL A 194 -0.39 6.92 6.22
C VAL A 194 -0.01 6.87 4.74
N GLU A 195 0.49 5.73 4.27
CA GLU A 195 0.85 5.51 2.86
C GLU A 195 -0.18 6.14 1.90
N LYS A 196 0.30 6.98 0.99
CA LYS A 196 -0.57 7.67 0.04
C LYS A 196 -1.44 6.69 -0.75
N GLY A 197 -2.76 6.94 -0.76
CA GLY A 197 -3.74 6.09 -1.45
C GLY A 197 -4.20 4.86 -0.65
N SER A 198 -3.75 4.69 0.60
CA SER A 198 -4.15 3.57 1.46
C SER A 198 -5.61 3.62 1.94
N LEU A 199 -6.17 4.81 2.17
CA LEU A 199 -7.46 5.00 2.85
C LEU A 199 -8.53 5.66 1.97
N THR A 200 -8.44 5.48 0.64
CA THR A 200 -9.52 5.91 -0.25
C THR A 200 -10.73 5.00 -0.05
N TRP A 201 -11.69 5.44 0.76
CA TRP A 201 -13.02 4.82 0.86
C TRP A 201 -13.79 5.10 -0.44
N GLY A 202 -14.35 4.07 -1.07
CA GLY A 202 -15.25 4.24 -2.23
C GLY A 202 -14.64 4.09 -3.63
N ARG A 203 -13.36 3.74 -3.77
CA ARG A 203 -12.82 3.23 -5.05
C ARG A 203 -12.14 1.90 -4.81
N ALA A 204 -12.62 0.85 -5.49
CA ALA A 204 -11.86 -0.37 -5.69
C ALA A 204 -10.51 0.03 -6.31
N THR A 205 -9.47 0.10 -5.49
CA THR A 205 -8.12 0.32 -5.97
C THR A 205 -7.77 -0.89 -6.80
N ARG A 206 -7.83 -0.78 -8.14
CA ARG A 206 -7.09 -1.68 -9.02
C ARG A 206 -5.61 -1.45 -8.75
N VAL A 207 -5.08 -2.16 -7.76
CA VAL A 207 -3.64 -2.20 -7.51
C VAL A 207 -3.05 -3.26 -8.44
N GLY A 208 -2.22 -2.82 -9.39
CA GLY A 208 -1.23 -3.64 -10.08
C GLY A 208 -1.76 -4.66 -11.09
N GLY A 209 -1.90 -4.26 -12.36
CA GLY A 209 -2.34 -5.19 -13.42
C GLY A 209 -1.65 -5.07 -14.78
N GLU A 210 -0.92 -4.00 -15.10
CA GLU A 210 -0.46 -3.79 -16.49
C GLU A 210 1.06 -3.84 -16.72
N GLU A 211 1.90 -3.68 -15.70
CA GLU A 211 3.35 -3.61 -15.94
C GLU A 211 4.04 -4.98 -15.93
N GLU A 212 3.49 -5.99 -15.25
CA GLU A 212 4.09 -7.33 -15.14
C GLU A 212 3.75 -8.28 -16.32
N ARG A 213 2.86 -7.87 -17.24
CA ARG A 213 2.51 -8.66 -18.45
C ARG A 213 3.38 -8.36 -19.67
N ARG A 214 4.32 -7.43 -19.59
CA ARG A 214 5.25 -7.13 -20.70
C ARG A 214 6.61 -7.84 -20.61
N ALA A 215 6.82 -8.67 -19.59
CA ALA A 215 8.07 -9.40 -19.37
C ALA A 215 7.94 -10.93 -19.40
N ARG A 216 6.87 -11.48 -20.00
CA ARG A 216 6.71 -12.91 -20.25
C ARG A 216 6.25 -13.19 -21.67
#